data_AF-A0A935L2C2-F1
#
_entry.id   AF-A0A935L2C2-F1
#
_cell.length_a   1.000
_cell.length_b   1.000
_cell.length_c   1.000
_cell.angle_alpha   90.00
_cell.angle_beta   90.00
_cell.angle_gamma   90.00
#
_symmetry.space_group_name_H-M   'P 1'
#
loop_
_entity.id
_entity.type
_entity.pdbx_description
1 polymer ?
#
loop_
_entity_poly.entity_id
_entity_poly.type
_entity_poly.pdbx_seq_one_letter_code
_entity_poly.pdbx_strand_id
1 'polypeptide(L)'
;METKEQKFYQALQDVFIGARIEGQGGFVNLMKIKSNYYSKIEKLIKEDIEKALMQYPDFRNELFDKLYSFFSRYFSESGSIYFNSTPFHNNVYEKVYTDEKDVILFWKTHMLYYVKTDRIFKSMEIEVDGFKFHFDVSELEHKKSNEKRNLIYELKEVRKDKTLVFNVLYSERGRKTKQNEILRTLKKEKISIDEEVLEKAFRTFEKQSEVDFFINKNAKAFLQEQLKLWSYQYFWDGAKKWTADRVNELQILKDIAFKIIDFISQFEDELVKIWNKPKFVKNSNYVITLDRIWELSELKSEKELAEFPSDRGVSHRDGVLTNTSENNRTKWYEIPYNPALKERARELRKAGNLSEVLFWQQVKGKQFLGLDFDRQKIIGNYIVDFFIKDIGVIVEIDGNSHDNKEKYDNERDEYFKSLGLHIIHLRDEDVKNDINGVMGYVKECIEGFLTPRQTSSDTL
;
A
#
# COMPACT_ATOMS: atom_id res chain seq x y z
N MET A 1 -1.45 24.61 29.24
CA MET A 1 -0.70 23.66 28.38
C MET A 1 -1.15 22.27 28.76
N GLU A 2 -1.61 21.45 27.81
CA GLU A 2 -1.90 20.03 28.05
C GLU A 2 -0.63 19.28 28.47
N THR A 3 -0.75 18.39 29.45
CA THR A 3 0.34 17.49 29.86
C THR A 3 0.65 16.49 28.75
N LYS A 4 1.88 15.94 28.71
CA LYS A 4 2.25 14.92 27.70
C LYS A 4 1.38 13.66 27.80
N GLU A 5 0.94 13.33 29.01
CA GLU A 5 -0.03 12.27 29.27
C GLU A 5 -1.40 12.57 28.65
N GLN A 6 -1.91 13.80 28.81
CA GLN A 6 -3.15 14.23 28.14
C GLN A 6 -3.00 14.16 26.63
N LYS A 7 -1.87 14.61 26.08
CA LYS A 7 -1.59 14.50 24.64
C LYS A 7 -1.51 13.06 24.17
N PHE A 8 -0.92 12.17 24.97
CA PHE A 8 -0.88 10.74 24.66
C PHE A 8 -2.28 10.15 24.62
N TYR A 9 -3.09 10.33 25.66
CA TYR A 9 -4.45 9.78 25.66
C TYR A 9 -5.36 10.45 24.63
N GLN A 10 -5.17 11.74 24.36
CA GLN A 10 -5.89 12.43 23.30
C GLN A 10 -5.48 11.90 21.93
N ALA A 11 -4.19 11.72 21.65
CA ALA A 11 -3.75 11.12 20.40
C ALA A 11 -4.16 9.66 20.31
N LEU A 12 -4.11 8.90 21.41
CA LEU A 12 -4.58 7.53 21.45
C LEU A 12 -6.09 7.49 21.13
N GLN A 13 -6.85 8.42 21.69
CA GLN A 13 -8.26 8.62 21.39
C GLN A 13 -8.50 9.05 19.94
N ASP A 14 -7.68 9.94 19.37
CA ASP A 14 -7.79 10.41 17.98
C ASP A 14 -7.36 9.32 16.98
N VAL A 15 -6.32 8.56 17.32
CA VAL A 15 -5.84 7.35 16.64
C VAL A 15 -6.94 6.29 16.58
N PHE A 16 -7.74 6.18 17.63
CA PHE A 16 -8.74 5.12 17.80
C PHE A 16 -10.16 5.50 17.39
N ILE A 17 -10.61 6.71 17.68
CA ILE A 17 -11.92 7.20 17.25
C ILE A 17 -11.84 7.71 15.81
N GLY A 18 -10.66 8.16 15.34
CA GLY A 18 -10.50 8.87 14.06
C GLY A 18 -11.22 10.21 14.09
N ALA A 19 -11.40 10.82 12.91
CA ALA A 19 -12.27 11.98 12.76
C ALA A 19 -13.65 11.68 13.35
N ARG A 20 -14.15 12.55 14.25
CA ARG A 20 -15.54 12.45 14.73
C ARG A 20 -16.47 12.65 13.54
N ILE A 21 -17.22 11.60 13.22
CA ILE A 21 -18.12 11.58 12.07
C ILE A 21 -19.55 11.75 12.57
N GLU A 22 -20.18 12.82 12.13
CA GLU A 22 -21.58 13.12 12.41
C GLU A 22 -22.50 12.48 11.35
N GLY A 23 -23.77 12.31 11.68
CA GLY A 23 -24.78 11.75 10.78
C GLY A 23 -25.18 10.29 11.06
N GLN A 24 -25.74 9.64 10.05
CA GLN A 24 -26.26 8.27 10.13
C GLN A 24 -25.71 7.36 9.03
N GLY A 25 -25.60 6.05 9.30
CA GLY A 25 -25.18 5.05 8.32
C GLY A 25 -24.29 3.94 8.89
N GLY A 26 -24.00 2.92 8.07
CA GLY A 26 -23.19 1.77 8.49
C GLY A 26 -21.77 2.15 8.91
N PHE A 27 -21.17 3.12 8.20
CA PHE A 27 -19.84 3.62 8.52
C PHE A 27 -19.79 4.43 9.84
N VAL A 28 -20.79 5.29 10.09
CA VAL A 28 -20.92 5.99 11.37
C VAL A 28 -21.11 5.01 12.52
N ASN A 29 -21.92 3.97 12.31
CA ASN A 29 -22.10 2.90 13.30
C ASN A 29 -20.77 2.16 13.57
N LEU A 30 -19.96 1.92 12.54
CA LEU A 30 -18.64 1.32 12.71
C LEU A 30 -17.73 2.21 13.57
N MET A 31 -17.68 3.52 13.31
CA MET A 31 -16.89 4.46 14.11
C MET A 31 -17.38 4.55 15.56
N LYS A 32 -18.70 4.47 15.79
CA LYS A 32 -19.29 4.38 17.14
C LYS A 32 -18.87 3.09 17.86
N ILE A 33 -18.91 1.94 17.18
CA ILE A 33 -18.46 0.66 17.73
C ILE A 33 -16.96 0.72 18.06
N LYS A 34 -16.16 1.26 17.13
CA LYS A 34 -14.71 1.49 17.32
C LYS A 34 -14.46 2.31 18.58
N SER A 35 -15.09 3.48 18.69
CA SER A 35 -15.00 4.36 19.88
C SER A 35 -15.39 3.64 21.18
N ASN A 36 -16.48 2.88 21.19
CA ASN A 36 -16.94 2.12 22.36
C ASN A 36 -16.01 0.97 22.74
N TYR A 37 -15.35 0.33 21.78
CA TYR A 37 -14.36 -0.70 22.03
C TYR A 37 -13.13 -0.09 22.71
N TYR A 38 -12.64 1.04 22.21
CA TYR A 38 -11.44 1.69 22.74
C TYR A 38 -11.63 2.36 24.09
N SER A 39 -12.82 2.90 24.40
CA SER A 39 -13.09 3.44 25.74
C SER A 39 -12.94 2.39 26.84
N LYS A 40 -13.22 1.11 26.53
CA LYS A 40 -12.97 -0.01 27.44
C LYS A 40 -11.48 -0.35 27.56
N ILE A 41 -10.75 -0.33 26.44
CA ILE A 41 -9.32 -0.62 26.41
C ILE A 41 -8.50 0.47 27.11
N GLU A 42 -8.88 1.74 26.96
CA GLU A 42 -8.19 2.86 27.59
C GLU A 42 -8.09 2.68 29.10
N LYS A 43 -9.15 2.16 29.73
CA LYS A 43 -9.16 1.84 31.16
C LYS A 43 -8.13 0.75 31.50
N LEU A 44 -8.05 -0.32 30.71
CA LEU A 44 -7.09 -1.41 30.91
C LEU A 44 -5.65 -0.92 30.74
N ILE A 45 -5.38 -0.15 29.67
CA ILE A 45 -4.05 0.43 29.43
C ILE A 45 -3.64 1.34 30.58
N LYS A 46 -4.54 2.20 31.07
CA LYS A 46 -4.28 3.06 32.23
C LYS A 46 -3.86 2.25 33.45
N GLU A 47 -4.63 1.21 33.79
CA GLU A 47 -4.32 0.33 34.94
C GLU A 47 -2.97 -0.38 34.78
N ASP A 48 -2.63 -0.82 33.57
CA ASP A 48 -1.34 -1.49 33.30
C ASP A 48 -0.15 -0.53 33.37
N ILE A 49 -0.31 0.69 32.81
CA ILE A 49 0.73 1.72 32.84
C ILE A 49 1.01 2.13 34.29
N GLU A 50 -0.02 2.37 35.11
CA GLU A 50 0.18 2.71 36.53
C GLU A 50 0.93 1.61 37.27
N LYS A 51 0.59 0.33 37.05
CA LYS A 51 1.30 -0.80 37.67
C LYS A 51 2.75 -0.86 37.24
N ALA A 52 3.04 -0.66 35.95
CA ALA A 52 4.40 -0.71 35.43
C ALA A 52 5.26 0.46 35.95
N LEU A 53 4.66 1.64 36.13
CA LEU A 53 5.35 2.84 36.62
C LEU A 53 5.55 2.89 38.13
N MET A 54 4.94 2.00 38.92
CA MET A 54 5.15 1.95 40.38
C MET A 54 6.63 1.86 40.78
N GLN A 55 7.42 1.14 39.98
CA GLN A 55 8.85 0.95 40.23
C GLN A 55 9.73 2.05 39.59
N TYR A 56 9.19 2.76 38.58
CA TYR A 56 9.93 3.74 37.77
C TYR A 56 9.09 5.01 37.52
N PRO A 57 8.77 5.79 38.57
CA PRO A 57 7.87 6.95 38.45
C PRO A 57 8.43 8.06 37.55
N ASP A 58 9.74 8.26 37.56
CA ASP A 58 10.42 9.29 36.77
C ASP A 58 10.34 9.02 35.25
N PHE A 59 10.16 7.75 34.87
CA PHE A 59 10.02 7.33 33.47
C PHE A 59 8.68 7.72 32.85
N ARG A 60 7.66 8.10 33.65
CA ARG A 60 6.30 8.40 33.19
C ARG A 60 6.25 9.37 32.01
N ASN A 61 6.96 10.49 32.11
CA ASN A 61 6.94 11.53 31.09
C ASN A 61 7.60 11.07 29.78
N GLU A 62 8.67 10.28 29.89
CA GLU A 62 9.37 9.74 28.73
C GLU A 62 8.53 8.64 28.06
N LEU A 63 7.95 7.73 28.84
CA LEU A 63 7.04 6.70 28.36
C LEU A 63 5.92 7.29 27.49
N PHE A 64 5.19 8.29 28.00
CA PHE A 64 4.10 8.91 27.25
C PHE A 64 4.58 9.68 26.02
N ASP A 65 5.72 10.38 26.10
CA ASP A 65 6.33 11.07 24.95
C ASP A 65 6.66 10.10 23.82
N LYS A 66 7.24 8.95 24.17
CA LYS A 66 7.68 7.92 23.23
C LYS A 66 6.53 7.13 22.63
N LEU A 67 5.56 6.72 23.44
CA LEU A 67 4.34 6.09 22.93
C LEU A 67 3.60 7.05 21.99
N TYR A 68 3.41 8.31 22.37
CA TYR A 68 2.77 9.32 21.51
C TYR A 68 3.54 9.49 20.21
N SER A 69 4.87 9.66 20.28
CA SER A 69 5.71 9.88 19.12
C SER A 69 5.70 8.70 18.15
N PHE A 70 5.59 7.47 18.64
CA PHE A 70 5.46 6.29 17.81
C PHE A 70 4.07 6.19 17.19
N PHE A 71 3.01 6.15 18.01
CA PHE A 71 1.67 5.89 17.50
C PHE A 71 1.20 7.02 16.58
N SER A 72 1.39 8.30 16.90
CA SER A 72 0.94 9.42 16.04
C SER A 72 1.45 9.38 14.59
N ARG A 73 2.52 8.64 14.29
CA ARG A 73 3.11 8.52 12.95
C ARG A 73 2.40 7.52 12.03
N TYR A 74 1.77 6.49 12.58
CA TYR A 74 1.26 5.35 11.80
C TYR A 74 -0.26 5.33 11.66
N PHE A 75 -0.95 6.38 12.12
CA PHE A 75 -2.39 6.54 11.94
C PHE A 75 -2.69 7.80 11.16
N SER A 76 -3.68 7.70 10.29
CA SER A 76 -4.25 8.83 9.58
C SER A 76 -5.21 9.64 10.44
N GLU A 77 -5.66 10.78 9.92
CA GLU A 77 -6.77 11.55 10.49
C GLU A 77 -8.09 10.73 10.57
N SER A 78 -8.27 9.72 9.71
CA SER A 78 -9.38 8.76 9.80
C SER A 78 -9.16 7.65 10.83
N GLY A 79 -7.98 7.57 11.45
CA GLY A 79 -7.60 6.47 12.33
C GLY A 79 -7.36 5.14 11.59
N SER A 80 -7.02 5.20 10.29
CA SER A 80 -6.59 4.03 9.51
C SER A 80 -5.09 3.79 9.72
N ILE A 81 -4.66 2.52 9.69
CA ILE A 81 -3.27 2.12 9.95
C ILE A 81 -2.49 1.99 8.65
N TYR A 82 -1.67 3.00 8.33
CA TYR A 82 -0.76 2.98 7.19
C TYR A 82 0.41 3.95 7.41
N PHE A 83 1.34 4.02 6.45
CA PHE A 83 2.37 5.06 6.46
C PHE A 83 1.71 6.44 6.27
N ASN A 84 1.29 7.07 7.37
CA ASN A 84 0.96 8.47 7.36
C ASN A 84 2.27 9.27 7.24
N SER A 85 2.23 10.39 6.54
CA SER A 85 3.39 11.21 6.14
C SER A 85 4.48 11.21 7.22
N THR A 86 5.66 10.65 6.93
CA THR A 86 6.85 10.77 7.78
C THR A 86 7.57 12.03 7.32
N PRO A 87 7.58 13.11 8.11
CA PRO A 87 8.30 14.31 7.74
C PRO A 87 9.80 14.03 7.58
N PHE A 88 10.44 14.59 6.55
CA PHE A 88 11.86 14.39 6.23
C PHE A 88 12.84 14.63 7.40
N HIS A 89 12.44 15.41 8.41
CA HIS A 89 13.26 15.69 9.59
C HIS A 89 13.20 14.61 10.69
N ASN A 90 12.25 13.68 10.58
CA ASN A 90 12.21 12.50 11.44
C ASN A 90 13.14 11.45 10.82
N ASN A 91 14.41 11.45 11.22
CA ASN A 91 15.47 10.52 10.75
C ASN A 91 15.19 9.06 11.12
N VAL A 92 14.07 8.48 10.72
CA VAL A 92 13.76 7.07 10.96
C VAL A 92 14.56 6.23 9.98
N TYR A 93 15.10 5.10 10.46
CA TYR A 93 15.54 4.03 9.57
C TYR A 93 14.33 3.51 8.79
N GLU A 94 14.06 4.12 7.64
CA GLU A 94 13.12 3.59 6.68
C GLU A 94 13.76 2.43 5.94
N LYS A 95 12.98 1.39 5.66
CA LYS A 95 13.37 0.40 4.67
C LYS A 95 13.51 1.16 3.34
N VAL A 96 14.74 1.39 2.89
CA VAL A 96 15.01 2.10 1.64
C VAL A 96 14.48 1.24 0.49
N TYR A 97 13.33 1.64 -0.06
CA TYR A 97 12.81 1.08 -1.29
C TYR A 97 13.47 1.83 -2.44
N THR A 98 14.25 1.15 -3.28
CA THR A 98 14.95 1.79 -4.40
C THR A 98 13.98 2.11 -5.55
N ASP A 99 14.21 3.25 -6.21
CA ASP A 99 13.34 3.86 -7.23
C ASP A 99 13.26 3.11 -8.58
N GLU A 100 14.00 2.01 -8.76
CA GLU A 100 14.11 1.34 -10.06
C GLU A 100 12.84 0.60 -10.54
N LYS A 101 11.80 0.52 -9.72
CA LYS A 101 10.50 -0.05 -10.09
C LYS A 101 9.40 0.73 -9.36
N ASP A 102 8.17 0.69 -9.86
CA ASP A 102 6.92 1.12 -9.19
C ASP A 102 6.65 0.42 -7.83
N VAL A 103 7.61 0.42 -6.89
CA VAL A 103 7.59 -0.36 -5.65
C VAL A 103 7.29 0.47 -4.43
N ILE A 104 7.51 1.79 -4.44
CA ILE A 104 7.19 2.62 -3.27
C ILE A 104 5.67 2.60 -3.01
N LEU A 105 4.85 2.80 -4.04
CA LEU A 105 3.40 2.74 -3.89
C LEU A 105 2.93 1.32 -3.57
N PHE A 106 3.49 0.30 -4.24
CA PHE A 106 3.18 -1.10 -3.95
C PHE A 106 3.51 -1.46 -2.50
N TRP A 107 4.69 -1.12 -1.99
CA TRP A 107 5.08 -1.43 -0.60
C TRP A 107 4.31 -0.59 0.43
N LYS A 108 3.88 0.62 0.09
CA LYS A 108 3.01 1.41 0.95
C LYS A 108 1.57 0.89 1.00
N THR A 109 1.11 0.20 -0.05
CA THR A 109 -0.31 -0.19 -0.20
C THR A 109 -0.57 -1.70 -0.20
N HIS A 110 0.44 -2.57 -0.35
CA HIS A 110 0.23 -4.03 -0.43
C HIS A 110 -0.33 -4.62 0.87
N MET A 111 -0.06 -3.98 2.02
CA MET A 111 -0.64 -4.36 3.31
C MET A 111 -2.03 -3.77 3.53
N LEU A 112 -2.57 -3.02 2.58
CA LEU A 112 -3.82 -2.29 2.75
C LEU A 112 -4.89 -2.85 1.81
N TYR A 113 -6.12 -2.91 2.31
CA TYR A 113 -7.32 -2.87 1.48
C TYR A 113 -7.77 -1.42 1.41
N TYR A 114 -7.83 -0.87 0.19
CA TYR A 114 -8.51 0.39 -0.04
C TYR A 114 -10.02 0.17 0.09
N VAL A 115 -10.66 0.94 0.97
CA VAL A 115 -12.11 0.87 1.19
C VAL A 115 -12.81 1.89 0.31
N LYS A 116 -12.49 3.18 0.52
CA LYS A 116 -13.03 4.32 -0.23
C LYS A 116 -12.27 5.59 0.15
N THR A 117 -12.47 6.62 -0.65
CA THR A 117 -12.19 8.02 -0.33
C THR A 117 -13.53 8.70 -0.08
N ASP A 118 -13.66 9.44 1.01
CA ASP A 118 -14.89 10.18 1.29
C ASP A 118 -14.60 11.54 1.93
N ARG A 119 -15.52 12.50 1.74
CA ARG A 119 -15.47 13.78 2.45
C ARG A 119 -16.15 13.63 3.80
N ILE A 120 -15.40 13.88 4.87
CA ILE A 120 -15.96 13.89 6.21
C ILE A 120 -16.47 15.30 6.49
N PHE A 121 -17.76 15.53 6.22
CA PHE A 121 -18.40 16.78 6.58
C PHE A 121 -18.60 16.85 8.10
N LYS A 122 -18.10 17.91 8.72
CA LYS A 122 -18.34 18.27 10.12
C LYS A 122 -19.20 19.52 10.17
N SER A 123 -20.02 19.62 11.21
CA SER A 123 -20.79 20.83 11.47
C SER A 123 -19.84 21.98 11.77
N MET A 124 -20.05 23.13 11.13
CA MET A 124 -19.14 24.26 11.27
C MET A 124 -19.85 25.59 11.03
N GLU A 125 -19.28 26.65 11.62
CA GLU A 125 -19.65 28.01 11.32
C GLU A 125 -18.64 28.60 10.33
N ILE A 126 -19.14 29.29 9.30
CA ILE A 126 -18.34 30.04 8.35
C ILE A 126 -18.88 31.45 8.21
N GLU A 127 -17.99 32.39 7.92
CA GLU A 127 -18.35 33.77 7.63
C GLU A 127 -17.99 34.08 6.18
N VAL A 128 -18.97 34.55 5.40
CA VAL A 128 -18.81 34.89 3.98
C VAL A 128 -19.50 36.22 3.73
N ASP A 129 -18.76 37.18 3.18
CA ASP A 129 -19.25 38.51 2.80
C ASP A 129 -20.06 39.22 3.93
N GLY A 130 -19.62 39.04 5.19
CA GLY A 130 -20.22 39.65 6.38
C GLY A 130 -21.44 38.92 6.96
N PHE A 131 -21.79 37.75 6.41
CA PHE A 131 -22.86 36.90 6.92
C PHE A 131 -22.31 35.64 7.57
N LYS A 132 -22.90 35.26 8.71
CA LYS A 132 -22.55 34.04 9.44
C LYS A 132 -23.48 32.91 9.04
N PHE A 133 -22.88 31.79 8.68
CA PHE A 133 -23.57 30.56 8.30
C PHE A 133 -23.16 29.46 9.26
N HIS A 134 -24.12 28.69 9.75
CA HIS A 134 -23.89 27.46 10.48
C HIS A 134 -24.43 26.29 9.66
N PHE A 135 -23.54 25.36 9.28
CA PHE A 135 -23.92 24.15 8.57
C PHE A 135 -23.99 23.00 9.56
N ASP A 136 -25.18 22.43 9.71
CA ASP A 136 -25.50 21.30 10.59
C ASP A 136 -25.59 20.02 9.75
N VAL A 137 -24.71 19.06 10.03
CA VAL A 137 -24.65 17.75 9.34
C VAL A 137 -25.19 16.61 10.19
N SER A 138 -25.83 16.90 11.33
CA SER A 138 -26.33 15.87 12.25
C SER A 138 -27.35 14.91 11.61
N GLU A 139 -28.09 15.39 10.62
CA GLU A 139 -29.09 14.63 9.84
C GLU A 139 -28.52 14.03 8.53
N LEU A 140 -27.23 14.22 8.24
CA LEU A 140 -26.61 13.75 7.00
C LEU A 140 -26.49 12.21 6.99
N GLU A 141 -27.23 11.55 6.10
CA GLU A 141 -27.07 10.10 5.86
C GLU A 141 -25.91 9.81 4.91
N HIS A 142 -24.87 9.12 5.39
CA HIS A 142 -23.69 8.80 4.58
C HIS A 142 -24.00 7.84 3.43
N LYS A 143 -23.25 7.98 2.35
CA LYS A 143 -23.39 7.16 1.13
C LYS A 143 -23.25 5.67 1.44
N LYS A 144 -24.18 4.86 0.93
CA LYS A 144 -24.19 3.38 1.08
C LYS A 144 -23.18 2.68 0.16
N SER A 145 -22.80 3.31 -0.94
CA SER A 145 -21.87 2.80 -1.95
C SER A 145 -21.08 3.97 -2.57
N ASN A 146 -20.20 3.70 -3.53
CA ASN A 146 -19.45 4.71 -4.31
C ASN A 146 -20.38 5.45 -5.30
N GLU A 147 -21.40 6.11 -4.77
CA GLU A 147 -22.36 6.92 -5.54
C GLU A 147 -21.93 8.39 -5.52
N LYS A 148 -21.95 9.03 -6.69
CA LYS A 148 -21.83 10.49 -6.77
C LYS A 148 -23.17 11.12 -6.36
N ARG A 149 -23.24 11.58 -5.11
CA ARG A 149 -24.36 12.38 -4.58
C ARG A 149 -23.89 13.80 -4.29
N ASN A 150 -24.66 14.78 -4.74
CA ASN A 150 -24.44 16.19 -4.43
C ASN A 150 -25.08 16.54 -3.09
N LEU A 151 -24.56 17.55 -2.39
CA LEU A 151 -25.21 18.07 -1.20
C LEU A 151 -26.42 18.94 -1.56
N ILE A 152 -27.40 18.96 -0.67
CA ILE A 152 -28.51 19.90 -0.65
C ILE A 152 -28.53 20.62 0.70
N TYR A 153 -28.98 21.86 0.67
CA TYR A 153 -29.01 22.75 1.83
C TYR A 153 -30.43 23.19 2.10
N GLU A 154 -30.85 23.08 3.36
CA GLU A 154 -32.19 23.48 3.80
C GLU A 154 -32.06 24.46 4.96
N LEU A 155 -32.63 25.65 4.81
CA LEU A 155 -32.62 26.65 5.88
C LEU A 155 -33.48 26.11 7.04
N LYS A 156 -32.84 25.85 8.17
CA LYS A 156 -33.46 25.34 9.40
C LYS A 156 -34.03 26.49 10.22
N GLU A 157 -33.20 27.48 10.52
CA GLU A 157 -33.57 28.64 11.33
C GLU A 157 -32.58 29.81 11.13
N VAL A 158 -32.96 30.98 11.63
CA VAL A 158 -32.09 32.15 11.78
C VAL A 158 -31.95 32.42 13.27
N ARG A 159 -30.73 32.31 13.80
CA ARG A 159 -30.45 32.57 15.22
C ARG A 159 -30.57 34.06 15.55
N LYS A 160 -30.70 34.39 16.84
CA LYS A 160 -30.86 35.78 17.34
C LYS A 160 -29.70 36.71 16.97
N ASP A 161 -28.51 36.15 16.78
CA ASP A 161 -27.29 36.84 16.34
C ASP A 161 -27.21 37.01 14.82
N LYS A 162 -28.27 36.67 14.08
CA LYS A 162 -28.37 36.63 12.62
C LYS A 162 -27.55 35.52 11.95
N THR A 163 -27.12 34.51 12.69
CA THR A 163 -26.47 33.33 12.10
C THR A 163 -27.51 32.47 11.37
N LEU A 164 -27.24 32.17 10.09
CA LEU A 164 -28.11 31.37 9.23
C LEU A 164 -27.79 29.88 9.38
N VAL A 165 -28.73 29.12 9.92
CA VAL A 165 -28.54 27.69 10.19
C VAL A 165 -29.10 26.86 9.03
N PHE A 166 -28.25 26.07 8.40
CA PHE A 166 -28.59 25.17 7.31
C PHE A 166 -28.43 23.71 7.73
N ASN A 167 -29.47 22.91 7.55
CA ASN A 167 -29.35 21.46 7.52
C ASN A 167 -28.70 21.04 6.20
N VAL A 168 -27.69 20.18 6.28
CA VAL A 168 -26.96 19.63 5.13
C VAL A 168 -27.36 18.18 4.92
N LEU A 169 -27.83 17.86 3.72
CA LEU A 169 -28.30 16.52 3.34
C LEU A 169 -27.69 16.11 2.00
N TYR A 170 -27.73 14.82 1.66
CA TYR A 170 -27.44 14.37 0.29
C TYR A 170 -28.69 14.45 -0.58
N SER A 171 -28.51 14.81 -1.84
CA SER A 171 -29.56 14.76 -2.86
C SER A 171 -30.06 13.33 -3.05
N GLU A 172 -31.37 13.14 -2.89
CA GLU A 172 -32.06 11.91 -3.23
C GLU A 172 -33.05 12.14 -4.37
N ARG A 173 -33.11 11.20 -5.33
CA ARG A 173 -34.06 11.23 -6.46
C ARG A 173 -34.05 12.55 -7.25
N GLY A 174 -32.90 13.21 -7.35
CA GLY A 174 -32.74 14.46 -8.10
C GLY A 174 -33.20 15.72 -7.37
N ARG A 175 -33.49 15.65 -6.05
CA ARG A 175 -33.78 16.83 -5.22
C ARG A 175 -32.62 17.82 -5.27
N LYS A 176 -32.90 19.10 -5.48
CA LYS A 176 -31.91 20.19 -5.50
C LYS A 176 -32.22 21.21 -4.41
N THR A 177 -31.20 21.92 -3.97
CA THR A 177 -31.33 23.08 -3.08
C THR A 177 -32.26 24.11 -3.72
N LYS A 178 -33.34 24.46 -3.02
CA LYS A 178 -34.30 25.46 -3.49
C LYS A 178 -33.86 26.87 -3.08
N GLN A 179 -32.78 27.36 -3.68
CA GLN A 179 -32.17 28.65 -3.35
C GLN A 179 -33.18 29.81 -3.41
N ASN A 180 -34.06 29.82 -4.41
CA ASN A 180 -35.13 30.83 -4.53
C ASN A 180 -36.09 30.87 -3.33
N GLU A 181 -36.44 29.71 -2.75
CA GLU A 181 -37.29 29.66 -1.56
C GLU A 181 -36.53 30.16 -0.32
N ILE A 182 -35.26 29.78 -0.18
CA ILE A 182 -34.37 30.24 0.89
C ILE A 182 -34.25 31.77 0.87
N LEU A 183 -33.92 32.36 -0.28
CA LEU A 183 -33.78 33.81 -0.45
C LEU A 183 -35.08 34.56 -0.10
N ARG A 184 -36.24 34.01 -0.47
CA ARG A 184 -37.55 34.58 -0.11
C ARG A 184 -37.79 34.56 1.40
N THR A 185 -37.42 33.46 2.08
CA THR A 185 -37.54 33.35 3.53
C THR A 185 -36.61 34.32 4.25
N LEU A 186 -35.36 34.45 3.80
CA LEU A 186 -34.40 35.41 4.38
C LEU A 186 -34.85 36.86 4.21
N LYS A 187 -35.44 37.22 3.06
CA LYS A 187 -36.02 38.55 2.86
C LYS A 187 -37.15 38.87 3.85
N LYS A 188 -37.99 37.88 4.22
CA LYS A 188 -39.04 38.05 5.24
C LYS A 188 -38.45 38.33 6.63
N GLU A 189 -37.33 37.69 6.94
CA GLU A 189 -36.54 37.90 8.16
C GLU A 189 -35.67 39.18 8.13
N LYS A 190 -35.87 40.06 7.14
CA LYS A 190 -35.10 41.30 6.93
C LYS A 190 -33.60 41.08 6.68
N ILE A 191 -33.21 39.93 6.16
CA ILE A 191 -31.84 39.60 5.74
C ILE A 191 -31.78 39.64 4.21
N SER A 192 -31.07 40.63 3.65
CA SER A 192 -30.84 40.74 2.21
C SER A 192 -29.52 40.08 1.86
N ILE A 193 -29.59 38.89 1.27
CA ILE A 193 -28.45 38.12 0.77
C ILE A 193 -28.68 37.83 -0.71
N ASP A 194 -27.59 37.86 -1.48
CA ASP A 194 -27.59 37.51 -2.89
C ASP A 194 -27.28 36.02 -3.11
N GLU A 195 -27.72 35.48 -4.25
CA GLU A 195 -27.51 34.08 -4.64
C GLU A 195 -26.01 33.72 -4.67
N GLU A 196 -25.17 34.65 -5.12
CA GLU A 196 -23.72 34.45 -5.18
C GLU A 196 -23.09 34.22 -3.79
N VAL A 197 -23.58 34.93 -2.76
CA VAL A 197 -23.08 34.78 -1.38
C VAL A 197 -23.48 33.41 -0.82
N LEU A 198 -24.71 32.95 -1.10
CA LEU A 198 -25.14 31.60 -0.74
C LEU A 198 -24.29 30.53 -1.43
N GLU A 199 -24.03 30.67 -2.72
CA GLU A 199 -23.16 29.74 -3.44
C GLU A 199 -21.73 29.73 -2.90
N LYS A 200 -21.16 30.90 -2.58
CA LYS A 200 -19.85 30.99 -1.93
C LYS A 200 -19.84 30.29 -0.59
N ALA A 201 -20.88 30.45 0.23
CA ALA A 201 -21.01 29.77 1.51
C ALA A 201 -21.07 28.25 1.32
N PHE A 202 -21.90 27.74 0.41
CA PHE A 202 -21.99 26.30 0.12
C PHE A 202 -20.68 25.73 -0.39
N ARG A 203 -20.04 26.38 -1.37
CA ARG A 203 -18.72 25.95 -1.89
C ARG A 203 -17.64 25.98 -0.83
N THR A 204 -17.69 26.94 0.09
CA THR A 204 -16.71 27.03 1.20
C THR A 204 -16.90 25.88 2.18
N PHE A 205 -18.15 25.55 2.51
CA PHE A 205 -18.47 24.36 3.31
C PHE A 205 -18.05 23.07 2.61
N GLU A 206 -18.18 22.97 1.29
CA GLU A 206 -17.81 21.77 0.53
C GLU A 206 -16.30 21.50 0.48
N LYS A 207 -15.44 22.49 0.75
CA LYS A 207 -13.96 22.37 0.73
C LYS A 207 -13.36 21.60 1.91
N GLN A 208 -14.17 20.91 2.71
CA GLN A 208 -13.68 20.07 3.80
C GLN A 208 -12.81 18.91 3.30
N SER A 209 -11.98 18.37 4.19
CA SER A 209 -10.96 17.38 3.84
C SER A 209 -11.57 16.08 3.31
N GLU A 210 -10.98 15.59 2.22
CA GLU A 210 -11.14 14.23 1.75
C GLU A 210 -10.23 13.32 2.55
N VAL A 211 -10.77 12.18 2.97
CA VAL A 211 -10.01 11.21 3.75
C VAL A 211 -10.13 9.85 3.11
N ASP A 212 -8.97 9.21 2.96
CA ASP A 212 -8.89 7.82 2.53
C ASP A 212 -9.10 6.88 3.71
N PHE A 213 -9.83 5.81 3.44
CA PHE A 213 -10.09 4.73 4.38
C PHE A 213 -9.40 3.47 3.91
N PHE A 214 -8.56 2.92 4.79
CA PHE A 214 -7.83 1.69 4.56
C PHE A 214 -8.08 0.70 5.69
N ILE A 215 -8.06 -0.59 5.36
CA ILE A 215 -7.98 -1.68 6.34
C ILE A 215 -6.61 -2.32 6.20
N ASN A 216 -5.85 -2.42 7.28
CA ASN A 216 -4.57 -3.09 7.28
C ASN A 216 -4.75 -4.61 7.37
N LYS A 217 -4.18 -5.35 6.42
CA LYS A 217 -4.26 -6.81 6.29
C LYS A 217 -3.66 -7.54 7.49
N ASN A 218 -2.68 -6.93 8.15
CA ASN A 218 -2.04 -7.47 9.34
C ASN A 218 -1.42 -6.32 10.16
N ALA A 219 -2.28 -5.60 10.89
CA ALA A 219 -1.87 -4.47 11.72
C ALA A 219 -0.82 -4.85 12.76
N LYS A 220 -0.91 -6.07 13.32
CA LYS A 220 0.02 -6.57 14.34
C LYS A 220 1.44 -6.65 13.82
N ALA A 221 1.65 -7.40 12.76
CA ALA A 221 2.98 -7.59 12.18
C ALA A 221 3.56 -6.24 11.70
N PHE A 222 2.72 -5.43 11.06
CA PHE A 222 3.11 -4.10 10.59
C PHE A 222 3.58 -3.21 11.74
N LEU A 223 2.74 -2.96 12.75
CA LEU A 223 3.08 -2.06 13.86
C LEU A 223 4.23 -2.61 14.71
N GLN A 224 4.34 -3.93 14.89
CA GLN A 224 5.48 -4.52 15.60
C GLN A 224 6.80 -4.35 14.85
N GLU A 225 6.82 -4.52 13.53
CA GLU A 225 8.01 -4.24 12.70
C GLU A 225 8.40 -2.77 12.81
N GLN A 226 7.43 -1.87 12.66
CA GLN A 226 7.66 -0.44 12.79
C GLN A 226 8.15 -0.04 14.18
N LEU A 227 7.60 -0.63 15.25
CA LEU A 227 8.08 -0.37 16.61
C LEU A 227 9.51 -0.84 16.78
N LYS A 228 9.89 -2.01 16.23
CA LYS A 228 11.27 -2.51 16.30
C LYS A 228 12.23 -1.53 15.62
N LEU A 229 11.93 -1.08 14.40
CA LEU A 229 12.75 -0.11 13.67
C LEU A 229 12.85 1.23 14.40
N TRP A 230 11.72 1.75 14.86
CA TRP A 230 11.65 3.00 15.63
C TRP A 230 12.45 2.91 16.94
N SER A 231 12.32 1.78 17.64
CA SER A 231 12.98 1.54 18.92
C SER A 231 14.49 1.44 18.77
N TYR A 232 15.00 0.86 17.68
CA TYR A 232 16.43 0.79 17.39
C TYR A 232 17.06 2.19 17.41
N GLN A 233 16.47 3.15 16.70
CA GLN A 233 16.98 4.52 16.69
C GLN A 233 16.97 5.13 18.10
N TYR A 234 15.86 5.03 18.81
CA TYR A 234 15.73 5.63 20.14
C TYR A 234 16.68 4.99 21.17
N PHE A 235 16.89 3.67 21.09
CA PHE A 235 17.78 2.93 21.98
C PHE A 235 19.26 3.31 21.75
N TRP A 236 19.66 3.52 20.49
CA TRP A 236 21.05 3.81 20.14
C TRP A 236 21.40 5.31 20.13
N ASP A 237 20.49 6.21 19.75
CA ASP A 237 20.72 7.67 19.80
C ASP A 237 20.71 8.19 21.25
N GLY A 238 19.98 7.55 22.16
CA GLY A 238 19.77 8.03 23.53
C GLY A 238 20.76 7.54 24.58
N ALA A 239 21.38 6.36 24.40
CA ALA A 239 22.09 5.69 25.49
C ALA A 239 23.61 5.88 25.42
N LYS A 240 24.14 6.84 26.20
CA LYS A 240 25.59 6.92 26.49
C LYS A 240 26.05 5.93 27.56
N LYS A 241 25.12 5.41 28.38
CA LYS A 241 25.35 4.40 29.44
C LYS A 241 24.14 3.48 29.56
N TRP A 242 24.40 2.18 29.72
CA TRP A 242 23.37 1.13 29.86
C TRP A 242 23.34 0.64 31.31
N THR A 243 22.40 1.14 32.11
CA THR A 243 22.13 0.67 33.47
C THR A 243 21.01 -0.38 33.48
N ALA A 244 20.96 -1.21 34.52
CA ALA A 244 19.87 -2.19 34.68
C ALA A 244 18.49 -1.51 34.70
N ASP A 245 18.38 -0.38 35.40
CA ASP A 245 17.15 0.42 35.44
C ASP A 245 16.75 0.92 34.06
N ARG A 246 17.71 1.39 33.25
CA ARG A 246 17.40 1.83 31.88
C ARG A 246 16.89 0.69 31.01
N VAL A 247 17.47 -0.51 31.14
CA VAL A 247 16.97 -1.69 30.40
C VAL A 247 15.54 -2.03 30.80
N ASN A 248 15.21 -1.96 32.10
CA ASN A 248 13.86 -2.21 32.60
C ASN A 248 12.85 -1.14 32.10
N GLU A 249 13.22 0.14 32.10
CA GLU A 249 12.39 1.22 31.53
C GLU A 249 12.07 0.97 30.05
N LEU A 250 13.08 0.61 29.24
CA LEU A 250 12.87 0.31 27.82
C LEU A 250 12.02 -0.94 27.60
N GLN A 251 12.16 -1.94 28.47
CA GLN A 251 11.34 -3.15 28.46
C GLN A 251 9.87 -2.81 28.80
N ILE A 252 9.63 -1.95 29.79
CA ILE A 252 8.29 -1.43 30.13
C ILE A 252 7.66 -0.71 28.91
N LEU A 253 8.41 0.18 28.25
CA LEU A 253 7.94 0.87 27.05
C LEU A 253 7.54 -0.11 25.95
N LYS A 254 8.40 -1.09 25.67
CA LYS A 254 8.16 -2.12 24.65
C LYS A 254 6.92 -2.95 24.97
N ASP A 255 6.76 -3.38 26.22
CA ASP A 255 5.65 -4.25 26.62
C ASP A 255 4.31 -3.51 26.57
N ILE A 256 4.27 -2.25 27.02
CA ILE A 256 3.09 -1.40 26.90
C ILE A 256 2.76 -1.16 25.43
N ALA A 257 3.74 -0.81 24.60
CA ALA A 257 3.54 -0.59 23.17
C ALA A 257 3.02 -1.85 22.46
N PHE A 258 3.58 -3.03 22.73
CA PHE A 258 3.09 -4.30 22.18
C PHE A 258 1.68 -4.62 22.65
N LYS A 259 1.35 -4.35 23.91
CA LYS A 259 -0.01 -4.55 24.43
C LYS A 259 -1.02 -3.64 23.72
N ILE A 260 -0.67 -2.37 23.49
CA ILE A 260 -1.48 -1.44 22.71
C ILE A 260 -1.66 -1.97 21.28
N ILE A 261 -0.57 -2.38 20.61
CA ILE A 261 -0.62 -2.95 19.26
C ILE A 261 -1.55 -4.17 19.20
N ASP A 262 -1.52 -5.05 20.21
CA ASP A 262 -2.38 -6.21 20.27
C ASP A 262 -3.87 -5.84 20.34
N PHE A 263 -4.24 -4.83 21.14
CA PHE A 263 -5.63 -4.36 21.20
C PHE A 263 -6.11 -3.75 19.89
N ILE A 264 -5.24 -3.00 19.21
CA ILE A 264 -5.50 -2.41 17.90
C ILE A 264 -5.74 -3.50 16.86
N SER A 265 -4.85 -4.48 16.85
CA SER A 265 -4.86 -5.55 15.87
C SER A 265 -6.10 -6.42 16.00
N GLN A 266 -6.57 -6.68 17.23
CA GLN A 266 -7.82 -7.42 17.45
C GLN A 266 -9.02 -6.76 16.75
N PHE A 267 -9.14 -5.43 16.81
CA PHE A 267 -10.22 -4.74 16.12
C PHE A 267 -10.04 -4.78 14.60
N GLU A 268 -8.82 -4.54 14.12
CA GLU A 268 -8.52 -4.54 12.69
C GLU A 268 -8.74 -5.92 12.07
N ASP A 269 -8.39 -7.00 12.77
CA ASP A 269 -8.61 -8.37 12.33
C ASP A 269 -10.11 -8.67 12.13
N GLU A 270 -10.98 -8.12 12.97
CA GLU A 270 -12.44 -8.21 12.77
C GLU A 270 -12.89 -7.44 11.51
N LEU A 271 -12.29 -6.28 11.22
CA LEU A 271 -12.56 -5.56 9.97
C LEU A 271 -12.10 -6.37 8.75
N VAL A 272 -10.92 -6.99 8.81
CA VAL A 272 -10.38 -7.86 7.76
C VAL A 272 -11.30 -9.06 7.54
N LYS A 273 -11.80 -9.69 8.61
CA LYS A 273 -12.79 -10.79 8.50
C LYS A 273 -14.07 -10.33 7.83
N ILE A 274 -14.60 -9.16 8.21
CA ILE A 274 -15.80 -8.59 7.59
C ILE A 274 -15.55 -8.29 6.11
N TRP A 275 -14.39 -7.72 5.77
CA TRP A 275 -14.00 -7.39 4.40
C TRP A 275 -13.87 -8.62 3.51
N ASN A 276 -13.22 -9.66 4.02
CA ASN A 276 -13.02 -10.93 3.32
C ASN A 276 -14.24 -11.86 3.38
N LYS A 277 -15.32 -11.45 4.05
CA LYS A 277 -16.55 -12.23 4.10
C LYS A 277 -17.05 -12.48 2.67
N PRO A 278 -17.35 -13.74 2.29
CA PRO A 278 -17.87 -14.04 0.96
C PRO A 278 -19.09 -13.17 0.67
N LYS A 279 -19.02 -12.39 -0.42
CA LYS A 279 -20.13 -11.56 -0.85
C LYS A 279 -21.20 -12.47 -1.48
N PHE A 280 -22.41 -12.42 -0.97
CA PHE A 280 -23.55 -13.08 -1.60
C PHE A 280 -23.95 -12.30 -2.85
N VAL A 281 -23.88 -12.96 -4.01
CA VAL A 281 -24.39 -12.41 -5.27
C VAL A 281 -25.92 -12.49 -5.21
N LYS A 282 -26.57 -11.33 -5.05
CA LYS A 282 -28.05 -11.26 -5.06
C LYS A 282 -28.64 -11.28 -6.47
N ASN A 283 -27.90 -10.77 -7.45
CA ASN A 283 -28.29 -10.71 -8.85
C ASN A 283 -27.04 -10.70 -9.74
N SER A 284 -27.11 -11.33 -10.91
CA SER A 284 -26.07 -11.31 -11.95
C SER A 284 -26.71 -10.82 -13.23
N ASN A 285 -26.21 -9.70 -13.77
CA ASN A 285 -26.62 -9.22 -15.08
C ASN A 285 -25.50 -9.55 -16.07
N TYR A 286 -25.85 -10.16 -17.19
CA TYR A 286 -24.91 -10.43 -18.27
C TYR A 286 -24.94 -9.27 -19.26
N VAL A 287 -23.77 -8.68 -19.51
CA VAL A 287 -23.57 -7.74 -20.61
C VAL A 287 -22.87 -8.54 -21.70
N ILE A 288 -23.61 -8.86 -22.76
CA ILE A 288 -23.07 -9.54 -23.92
C ILE A 288 -22.97 -8.49 -25.02
N THR A 289 -21.77 -8.31 -25.55
CA THR A 289 -21.54 -7.38 -26.65
C THR A 289 -22.03 -8.05 -27.94
N LEU A 290 -22.83 -7.32 -28.72
CA LEU A 290 -23.53 -7.87 -29.89
C LEU A 290 -22.58 -8.36 -30.99
N ASP A 291 -21.37 -7.80 -31.07
CA ASP A 291 -20.29 -8.23 -31.97
C ASP A 291 -19.90 -9.70 -31.76
N ARG A 292 -19.95 -10.20 -30.52
CA ARG A 292 -19.66 -11.61 -30.19
C ARG A 292 -20.84 -12.55 -30.39
N ILE A 293 -22.04 -12.01 -30.61
CA ILE A 293 -23.23 -12.76 -31.01
C ILE A 293 -23.32 -12.80 -32.55
N TRP A 294 -22.79 -11.78 -33.23
CA TRP A 294 -22.88 -11.61 -34.69
C TRP A 294 -22.16 -12.71 -35.48
N GLU A 295 -21.10 -13.33 -34.94
CA GLU A 295 -20.45 -14.49 -35.58
C GLU A 295 -21.36 -15.72 -35.69
N LEU A 296 -22.46 -15.79 -34.91
CA LEU A 296 -23.41 -16.92 -34.91
C LEU A 296 -24.62 -16.73 -35.83
N SER A 297 -24.75 -15.59 -36.51
CA SER A 297 -25.81 -15.37 -37.49
C SER A 297 -25.26 -15.34 -38.90
N GLU A 298 -24.98 -16.52 -39.46
CA GLU A 298 -25.15 -16.75 -40.89
C GLU A 298 -26.62 -16.47 -41.23
N LEU A 299 -27.02 -15.22 -41.47
CA LEU A 299 -28.25 -14.85 -42.17
C LEU A 299 -28.26 -13.34 -42.49
N LYS A 300 -27.91 -13.06 -43.76
CA LYS A 300 -28.53 -12.12 -44.70
C LYS A 300 -27.88 -10.75 -44.98
N SER A 301 -27.37 -10.72 -46.22
CA SER A 301 -27.30 -9.65 -47.22
C SER A 301 -26.41 -8.43 -46.95
N GLU A 302 -25.40 -8.30 -47.82
CA GLU A 302 -24.35 -7.28 -47.94
C GLU A 302 -24.82 -5.81 -48.05
N LYS A 303 -26.11 -5.49 -47.86
CA LYS A 303 -26.65 -4.15 -48.11
C LYS A 303 -26.76 -3.24 -46.87
N GLU A 304 -26.55 -3.73 -45.66
CA GLU A 304 -26.64 -2.90 -44.43
C GLU A 304 -25.28 -2.59 -43.77
N LEU A 305 -24.16 -3.00 -44.36
CA LEU A 305 -22.80 -2.69 -43.86
C LEU A 305 -22.34 -1.23 -44.10
N ALA A 306 -23.18 -0.40 -44.74
CA ALA A 306 -22.78 0.95 -45.17
C ALA A 306 -23.02 2.08 -44.15
N GLU A 307 -23.68 1.84 -43.01
CA GLU A 307 -23.95 2.90 -42.03
C GLU A 307 -23.73 2.43 -40.58
N PHE A 308 -22.48 2.42 -40.12
CA PHE A 308 -22.16 2.69 -38.72
C PHE A 308 -20.83 3.45 -38.59
N PRO A 309 -20.85 4.71 -38.14
CA PRO A 309 -19.64 5.48 -37.89
C PRO A 309 -19.27 5.39 -36.40
N SER A 310 -18.06 4.96 -36.08
CA SER A 310 -17.34 5.59 -34.96
C SER A 310 -15.84 5.31 -35.03
N ASP A 311 -15.10 6.32 -35.44
CA ASP A 311 -13.72 6.57 -35.01
C ASP A 311 -13.62 6.47 -33.49
N ARG A 312 -12.93 5.43 -33.00
CA ARG A 312 -12.12 5.40 -31.78
C ARG A 312 -11.56 3.98 -31.57
N GLY A 313 -10.51 3.65 -32.30
CA GLY A 313 -9.74 2.42 -32.14
C GLY A 313 -8.32 2.62 -32.66
N VAL A 314 -7.33 2.28 -31.82
CA VAL A 314 -5.90 2.56 -31.98
C VAL A 314 -5.33 1.97 -33.28
N SER A 315 -4.44 2.73 -33.93
CA SER A 315 -3.86 2.45 -35.25
C SER A 315 -3.08 1.14 -35.36
N HIS A 316 -3.29 0.42 -36.47
CA HIS A 316 -2.50 -0.70 -36.99
C HIS A 316 -1.07 -0.28 -37.41
N ARG A 317 -0.24 0.14 -36.45
CA ARG A 317 1.21 0.24 -36.63
C ARG A 317 1.85 -0.21 -35.34
N ASP A 318 2.11 -1.50 -35.25
CA ASP A 318 3.38 -2.06 -34.78
C ASP A 318 3.37 -3.57 -35.06
N GLY A 319 4.33 -4.00 -35.87
CA GLY A 319 4.32 -5.25 -36.63
C GLY A 319 4.44 -6.51 -35.79
N VAL A 320 3.54 -7.46 -36.05
CA VAL A 320 3.74 -8.88 -35.74
C VAL A 320 4.49 -9.49 -36.93
N LEU A 321 5.76 -9.84 -36.73
CA LEU A 321 6.49 -10.70 -37.65
C LEU A 321 5.95 -12.12 -37.55
N THR A 322 5.48 -12.64 -38.69
CA THR A 322 5.07 -14.03 -38.89
C THR A 322 6.26 -14.96 -39.06
N ASN A 323 6.08 -16.20 -38.58
CA ASN A 323 6.93 -17.38 -38.73
C ASN A 323 7.80 -17.43 -40.00
N THR A 324 9.10 -17.63 -39.80
CA THR A 324 9.97 -18.38 -40.72
C THR A 324 10.86 -19.32 -39.91
N SER A 325 10.70 -20.60 -40.22
CA SER A 325 11.56 -21.71 -39.86
C SER A 325 12.98 -21.51 -40.38
N GLU A 326 13.96 -21.38 -39.48
CA GLU A 326 15.39 -21.70 -39.65
C GLU A 326 16.14 -21.06 -38.47
N ASN A 327 16.10 -21.72 -37.31
CA ASN A 327 17.14 -21.58 -36.32
C ASN A 327 16.98 -22.75 -35.37
N ASN A 328 17.97 -23.64 -35.40
CA ASN A 328 18.12 -24.78 -34.50
C ASN A 328 18.47 -24.29 -33.08
N ARG A 329 17.70 -23.34 -32.54
CA ARG A 329 17.78 -22.90 -31.16
C ARG A 329 16.96 -23.90 -30.35
N THR A 330 17.65 -24.74 -29.60
CA THR A 330 17.05 -25.58 -28.55
C THR A 330 16.08 -24.71 -27.75
N LYS A 331 14.81 -25.11 -27.66
CA LYS A 331 13.78 -24.29 -27.02
C LYS A 331 13.93 -24.36 -25.50
N TRP A 332 14.82 -23.53 -24.95
CA TRP A 332 15.07 -23.38 -23.50
C TRP A 332 13.85 -22.87 -22.69
N TYR A 333 12.69 -22.70 -23.33
CA TYR A 333 11.41 -22.35 -22.69
C TYR A 333 10.62 -23.58 -22.20
N GLU A 334 11.02 -24.80 -22.56
CA GLU A 334 10.38 -26.06 -22.13
C GLU A 334 11.15 -26.76 -21.00
N ILE A 335 11.79 -25.98 -20.12
CA ILE A 335 12.54 -26.53 -18.99
C ILE A 335 11.56 -27.03 -17.91
N PRO A 336 11.76 -28.22 -17.33
CA PRO A 336 10.92 -28.75 -16.25
C PRO A 336 10.81 -27.75 -15.09
N TYR A 337 9.63 -27.63 -14.48
CA TYR A 337 9.36 -26.68 -13.41
C TYR A 337 8.60 -27.33 -12.26
N ASN A 338 9.17 -27.33 -11.05
CA ASN A 338 8.46 -27.75 -9.86
C ASN A 338 7.81 -26.56 -9.13
N PRO A 339 6.47 -26.45 -9.12
CA PRO A 339 5.77 -25.34 -8.46
C PRO A 339 5.94 -25.33 -6.93
N ALA A 340 6.27 -26.46 -6.29
CA ALA A 340 6.46 -26.53 -4.84
C ALA A 340 7.65 -25.68 -4.35
N LEU A 341 8.63 -25.43 -5.23
CA LEU A 341 9.83 -24.64 -4.90
C LEU A 341 9.62 -23.12 -5.05
N LYS A 342 8.44 -22.68 -5.50
CA LYS A 342 8.14 -21.27 -5.80
C LYS A 342 8.29 -20.36 -4.59
N GLU A 343 7.90 -20.81 -3.40
CA GLU A 343 8.03 -20.03 -2.17
C GLU A 343 9.48 -19.92 -1.73
N ARG A 344 10.20 -21.05 -1.69
CA ARG A 344 11.64 -21.10 -1.40
C ARG A 344 12.46 -20.21 -2.35
N ALA A 345 12.18 -20.25 -3.66
CA ALA A 345 12.84 -19.38 -4.63
C ALA A 345 12.51 -17.89 -4.41
N ARG A 346 11.34 -17.54 -3.86
CA ARG A 346 11.03 -16.14 -3.49
C ARG A 346 11.77 -15.71 -2.23
N GLU A 347 11.95 -16.61 -1.27
CA GLU A 347 12.72 -16.36 -0.05
C GLU A 347 14.20 -16.17 -0.36
N LEU A 348 14.80 -17.01 -1.20
CA LEU A 348 16.20 -16.87 -1.64
C LEU A 348 16.44 -15.52 -2.33
N ARG A 349 15.52 -15.06 -3.19
CA ARG A 349 15.60 -13.71 -3.78
C ARG A 349 15.56 -12.58 -2.75
N LYS A 350 15.03 -12.81 -1.55
CA LYS A 350 14.93 -11.82 -0.47
C LYS A 350 16.06 -11.94 0.56
N ALA A 351 16.70 -13.12 0.66
CA ALA A 351 17.73 -13.42 1.65
C ALA A 351 18.97 -12.51 1.53
N GLY A 352 19.20 -11.92 0.34
CA GLY A 352 20.17 -10.83 0.18
C GLY A 352 21.62 -11.26 0.31
N ASN A 353 21.96 -12.45 -0.21
CA ASN A 353 23.35 -12.91 -0.28
C ASN A 353 24.21 -11.87 -1.04
N LEU A 354 25.25 -11.36 -0.39
CA LEU A 354 26.05 -10.25 -0.88
C LEU A 354 26.64 -10.54 -2.28
N SER A 355 27.17 -11.74 -2.51
CA SER A 355 27.79 -12.11 -3.79
C SER A 355 26.76 -12.19 -4.92
N GLU A 356 25.61 -12.79 -4.67
CA GLU A 356 24.51 -12.79 -5.63
C GLU A 356 23.99 -11.37 -5.92
N VAL A 357 23.96 -10.49 -4.92
CA VAL A 357 23.56 -9.09 -5.11
C VAL A 357 24.58 -8.34 -5.97
N LEU A 358 25.87 -8.49 -5.70
CA LEU A 358 26.95 -7.87 -6.47
C LEU A 358 26.94 -8.35 -7.92
N PHE A 359 26.81 -9.65 -8.16
CA PHE A 359 26.71 -10.21 -9.50
C PHE A 359 25.45 -9.73 -10.23
N TRP A 360 24.29 -9.74 -9.55
CA TRP A 360 23.02 -9.27 -10.12
C TRP A 360 23.09 -7.80 -10.55
N GLN A 361 23.78 -6.95 -9.80
CA GLN A 361 23.99 -5.54 -10.15
C GLN A 361 24.77 -5.35 -11.45
N GLN A 362 25.59 -6.33 -11.87
CA GLN A 362 26.33 -6.28 -13.13
C GLN A 362 25.52 -6.81 -14.33
N VAL A 363 24.57 -7.73 -14.11
CA VAL A 363 23.86 -8.41 -15.22
C VAL A 363 22.41 -7.98 -15.43
N LYS A 364 21.79 -7.28 -14.46
CA LYS A 364 20.38 -6.86 -14.54
C LYS A 364 20.09 -5.95 -15.76
N GLY A 365 18.86 -5.99 -16.25
CA GLY A 365 18.38 -5.03 -17.26
C GLY A 365 19.06 -5.14 -18.61
N LYS A 366 19.67 -6.30 -18.93
CA LYS A 366 20.40 -6.54 -20.19
C LYS A 366 21.67 -5.70 -20.37
N GLN A 367 22.20 -5.13 -19.30
CA GLN A 367 23.41 -4.30 -19.37
C GLN A 367 24.68 -5.13 -19.65
N PHE A 368 24.66 -6.44 -19.40
CA PHE A 368 25.75 -7.35 -19.73
C PHE A 368 25.48 -8.05 -21.07
N LEU A 369 26.19 -7.62 -22.13
CA LEU A 369 26.14 -8.19 -23.49
C LEU A 369 24.73 -8.29 -24.10
N GLY A 370 23.77 -7.50 -23.61
CA GLY A 370 22.38 -7.53 -24.07
C GLY A 370 21.57 -8.76 -23.64
N LEU A 371 22.12 -9.60 -22.75
CA LEU A 371 21.52 -10.87 -22.32
C LEU A 371 20.58 -10.69 -21.12
N ASP A 372 19.52 -11.50 -21.07
CA ASP A 372 18.57 -11.48 -19.95
C ASP A 372 18.87 -12.59 -18.94
N PHE A 373 19.04 -12.21 -17.67
CA PHE A 373 19.36 -13.11 -16.56
C PHE A 373 18.15 -13.28 -15.63
N ASP A 374 17.72 -14.52 -15.41
CA ASP A 374 16.71 -14.90 -14.43
C ASP A 374 17.38 -15.28 -13.11
N ARG A 375 17.17 -14.47 -12.06
CA ARG A 375 17.70 -14.78 -10.71
C ARG A 375 16.86 -15.84 -9.98
N GLN A 376 17.50 -16.77 -9.28
CA GLN A 376 16.91 -17.82 -8.44
C GLN A 376 15.87 -18.65 -9.21
N LYS A 377 16.24 -19.11 -10.40
CA LYS A 377 15.36 -19.79 -11.36
C LYS A 377 15.13 -21.24 -10.93
N ILE A 378 13.88 -21.70 -10.97
CA ILE A 378 13.55 -23.10 -10.72
C ILE A 378 13.73 -23.89 -12.02
N ILE A 379 14.54 -24.94 -11.96
CA ILE A 379 14.82 -25.88 -13.05
C ILE A 379 14.68 -27.30 -12.49
N GLY A 380 13.64 -28.01 -12.90
CA GLY A 380 13.23 -29.28 -12.31
C GLY A 380 12.95 -29.14 -10.82
N ASN A 381 13.66 -29.94 -10.02
CA ASN A 381 13.59 -29.93 -8.55
C ASN A 381 14.72 -29.10 -7.91
N TYR A 382 15.39 -28.25 -8.68
CA TYR A 382 16.50 -27.42 -8.22
C TYR A 382 16.20 -25.93 -8.41
N ILE A 383 16.87 -25.10 -7.62
CA ILE A 383 16.86 -23.64 -7.75
C ILE A 383 18.31 -23.24 -8.03
N VAL A 384 18.53 -22.55 -9.14
CA VAL A 384 19.85 -22.06 -9.56
C VAL A 384 19.96 -20.56 -9.36
N ASP A 385 21.14 -20.04 -9.02
CA ASP A 385 21.33 -18.64 -8.66
C ASP A 385 21.01 -17.69 -9.83
N PHE A 386 21.53 -17.97 -11.03
CA PHE A 386 21.21 -17.24 -12.25
C PHE A 386 21.05 -18.14 -13.47
N PHE A 387 20.15 -17.75 -14.38
CA PHE A 387 19.91 -18.47 -15.62
C PHE A 387 19.79 -17.51 -16.82
N ILE A 388 20.57 -17.76 -17.87
CA ILE A 388 20.56 -16.99 -19.12
C ILE A 388 19.71 -17.73 -20.15
N LYS A 389 18.45 -17.32 -20.29
CA LYS A 389 17.45 -18.01 -21.12
C LYS A 389 17.81 -18.05 -22.61
N ASP A 390 18.55 -17.05 -23.09
CA ASP A 390 18.82 -16.88 -24.52
C ASP A 390 19.85 -17.88 -25.05
N ILE A 391 20.73 -18.37 -24.18
CA ILE A 391 21.85 -19.27 -24.52
C ILE A 391 21.90 -20.56 -23.67
N GLY A 392 20.98 -20.74 -22.71
CA GLY A 392 20.89 -21.98 -21.93
C GLY A 392 22.03 -22.16 -20.91
N VAL A 393 22.50 -21.06 -20.31
CA VAL A 393 23.62 -21.07 -19.35
C VAL A 393 23.10 -20.81 -17.93
N ILE A 394 23.57 -21.61 -16.97
CA ILE A 394 23.38 -21.47 -15.53
C ILE A 394 24.66 -20.87 -14.94
N VAL A 395 24.51 -19.92 -14.01
CA VAL A 395 25.62 -19.41 -13.21
C VAL A 395 25.29 -19.62 -11.73
N GLU A 396 26.15 -20.37 -11.03
CA GLU A 396 26.04 -20.67 -9.59
C GLU A 396 27.16 -19.98 -8.84
N ILE A 397 26.86 -19.37 -7.69
CA ILE A 397 27.86 -18.72 -6.83
C ILE A 397 28.09 -19.59 -5.61
N ASP A 398 29.20 -20.33 -5.64
CA ASP A 398 29.55 -21.30 -4.61
C ASP A 398 30.30 -20.64 -3.45
N GLY A 399 29.76 -20.79 -2.24
CA GLY A 399 30.46 -20.45 -1.00
C GLY A 399 31.34 -21.61 -0.51
N ASN A 400 32.37 -21.31 0.29
CA ASN A 400 33.20 -22.32 0.96
C ASN A 400 32.32 -23.19 1.88
N SER A 401 31.90 -24.35 1.38
CA SER A 401 31.24 -25.38 2.17
C SER A 401 32.02 -26.68 2.05
N HIS A 402 32.77 -27.00 3.11
CA HIS A 402 33.45 -28.27 3.25
C HIS A 402 32.46 -29.38 3.66
N ASP A 403 32.70 -30.54 3.04
CA ASP A 403 32.41 -31.91 3.46
C ASP A 403 30.94 -32.40 3.40
N ASN A 404 30.71 -33.36 2.50
CA ASN A 404 29.50 -34.17 2.20
C ASN A 404 28.54 -33.76 1.06
N LYS A 405 28.91 -32.84 0.15
CA LYS A 405 28.05 -32.46 -1.00
C LYS A 405 28.41 -33.04 -2.38
N GLU A 406 29.59 -33.64 -2.56
CA GLU A 406 30.10 -34.02 -3.89
C GLU A 406 29.17 -34.94 -4.70
N LYS A 407 28.48 -35.90 -4.06
CA LYS A 407 27.57 -36.82 -4.76
C LYS A 407 26.28 -36.13 -5.23
N TYR A 408 25.73 -35.25 -4.42
CA TYR A 408 24.48 -34.52 -4.71
C TYR A 408 24.70 -33.45 -5.77
N ASP A 409 25.85 -32.77 -5.75
CA ASP A 409 26.20 -31.75 -6.74
C ASP A 409 26.50 -32.39 -8.11
N ASN A 410 27.14 -33.57 -8.15
CA ASN A 410 27.34 -34.31 -9.41
C ASN A 410 26.04 -34.77 -10.07
N GLU A 411 25.06 -35.28 -9.31
CA GLU A 411 23.74 -35.67 -9.84
C GLU A 411 22.96 -34.46 -10.38
N ARG A 412 23.07 -33.31 -9.69
CA ARG A 412 22.46 -32.05 -10.12
C ARG A 412 23.06 -31.55 -11.43
N ASP A 413 24.39 -31.58 -11.55
CA ASP A 413 25.07 -31.07 -12.74
C ASP A 413 24.86 -31.98 -13.95
N GLU A 414 24.87 -33.30 -13.76
CA GLU A 414 24.49 -34.27 -14.80
C GLU A 414 23.04 -34.07 -15.25
N TYR A 415 22.11 -33.78 -14.34
CA TYR A 415 20.74 -33.45 -14.68
C TYR A 415 20.64 -32.19 -15.56
N PHE A 416 21.32 -31.10 -15.21
CA PHE A 416 21.32 -29.89 -16.04
C PHE A 416 21.98 -30.09 -17.41
N LYS A 417 23.09 -30.84 -17.48
CA LYS A 417 23.73 -31.21 -18.74
C LYS A 417 22.82 -32.07 -19.62
N SER A 418 22.04 -32.98 -19.02
CA SER A 418 21.05 -33.79 -19.76
C SER A 418 19.95 -32.95 -20.40
N LEU A 419 19.65 -31.78 -19.82
CA LEU A 419 18.74 -30.78 -20.39
C LEU A 419 19.41 -29.88 -21.45
N GLY A 420 20.70 -30.11 -21.76
CA GLY A 420 21.50 -29.31 -22.69
C GLY A 420 22.03 -28.01 -22.10
N LEU A 421 21.92 -27.79 -20.79
CA LEU A 421 22.33 -26.56 -20.14
C LEU A 421 23.82 -26.58 -19.80
N HIS A 422 24.47 -25.43 -19.89
CA HIS A 422 25.86 -25.25 -19.48
C HIS A 422 25.91 -24.57 -18.11
N ILE A 423 26.85 -24.97 -17.25
CA ILE A 423 26.94 -24.48 -15.87
C ILE A 423 28.29 -23.78 -15.68
N ILE A 424 28.26 -22.59 -15.11
CA ILE A 424 29.43 -21.80 -14.72
C ILE A 424 29.41 -21.65 -13.20
N HIS A 425 30.47 -22.11 -12.54
CA HIS A 425 30.64 -21.98 -11.09
C HIS A 425 31.55 -20.80 -10.79
N LEU A 426 31.07 -19.88 -9.96
CA LEU A 426 31.80 -18.71 -9.50
C LEU A 426 32.06 -18.85 -8.00
N ARG A 427 33.29 -18.56 -7.57
CA ARG A 427 33.57 -18.57 -6.13
C ARG A 427 33.03 -17.30 -5.48
N ASP A 428 32.34 -17.47 -4.35
CA ASP A 428 31.80 -16.38 -3.55
C ASP A 428 32.85 -15.31 -3.19
N GLU A 429 34.09 -15.72 -2.90
CA GLU A 429 35.19 -14.82 -2.60
C GLU A 429 35.61 -13.98 -3.81
N ASP A 430 35.65 -14.57 -5.00
CA ASP A 430 36.04 -13.88 -6.24
C ASP A 430 35.00 -12.81 -6.60
N VAL A 431 33.71 -13.12 -6.43
CA VAL A 431 32.62 -12.16 -6.67
C VAL A 431 32.69 -10.95 -5.73
N LYS A 432 33.11 -11.16 -4.48
CA LYS A 432 33.24 -10.09 -3.47
C LYS A 432 34.49 -9.25 -3.66
N ASN A 433 35.61 -9.87 -4.06
CA ASN A 433 36.92 -9.23 -4.08
C ASN A 433 37.33 -8.70 -5.45
N ASP A 434 36.89 -9.32 -6.55
CA ASP A 434 37.20 -8.91 -7.91
C ASP A 434 36.03 -9.17 -8.88
N ILE A 435 34.97 -8.37 -8.74
CA ILE A 435 33.79 -8.47 -9.60
C ILE A 435 34.13 -8.24 -11.08
N ASN A 436 35.11 -7.38 -11.39
CA ASN A 436 35.48 -7.08 -12.78
C ASN A 436 36.15 -8.28 -13.45
N GLY A 437 37.07 -8.95 -12.74
CA GLY A 437 37.67 -10.21 -13.21
C GLY A 437 36.62 -11.30 -13.42
N VAL A 438 35.66 -11.43 -12.49
CA VAL A 438 34.54 -12.37 -12.62
C VAL A 438 33.69 -12.09 -13.86
N MET A 439 33.33 -10.83 -14.12
CA MET A 439 32.54 -10.48 -15.32
C MET A 439 33.33 -10.76 -16.62
N GLY A 440 34.65 -10.56 -16.62
CA GLY A 440 35.53 -10.92 -17.73
C GLY A 440 35.55 -12.43 -18.00
N TYR A 441 35.69 -13.23 -16.93
CA TYR A 441 35.65 -14.69 -17.02
C TYR A 441 34.29 -15.22 -17.52
N VAL A 442 33.19 -14.67 -17.01
CA VAL A 442 31.84 -15.04 -17.48
C VAL A 442 31.66 -14.69 -18.95
N LYS A 443 32.17 -13.53 -19.40
CA LYS A 443 32.16 -13.14 -20.82
C LYS A 443 32.90 -14.18 -21.67
N GLU A 444 34.12 -14.54 -21.31
CA GLU A 444 34.92 -15.53 -22.03
C GLU A 444 34.24 -16.90 -22.10
N CYS A 445 33.62 -17.35 -21.00
CA CYS A 445 32.88 -18.62 -20.96
C CYS A 445 31.66 -18.64 -21.88
N ILE A 446 30.96 -17.50 -22.03
CA ILE A 446 29.73 -17.45 -22.82
C ILE A 446 29.93 -17.01 -24.26
N GLU A 447 31.09 -16.48 -24.63
CA GLU A 447 31.42 -15.99 -25.98
C GLU A 447 31.17 -17.04 -27.08
N GLY A 448 31.47 -18.31 -26.83
CA GLY A 448 31.22 -19.42 -27.76
C GLY A 448 29.73 -19.71 -28.03
N PHE A 449 28.82 -19.17 -27.21
CA PHE A 449 27.37 -19.36 -27.33
C PHE A 449 26.64 -18.13 -27.89
N LEU A 450 27.35 -17.01 -28.10
CA LEU A 450 26.76 -15.76 -28.58
C LEU A 450 26.62 -15.73 -30.10
N THR A 451 25.58 -15.04 -30.57
CA THR A 451 25.42 -14.77 -32.01
C THR A 451 26.26 -13.57 -32.46
N PRO A 452 26.58 -13.42 -33.76
CA PRO A 452 27.40 -12.30 -34.26
C PRO A 452 26.88 -10.89 -33.95
N ARG A 453 25.59 -10.76 -33.59
CA ARG A 453 24.95 -9.50 -33.20
C ARG A 453 25.20 -9.11 -31.74
N GLN A 454 25.65 -10.06 -30.92
CA GLN A 454 25.92 -9.89 -29.48
C GLN A 454 27.42 -9.70 -29.18
N THR A 455 28.30 -9.97 -30.14
CA THR A 455 29.76 -9.79 -30.02
C THR A 455 30.23 -8.37 -30.36
N SER A 456 29.36 -7.50 -30.89
CA SER A 456 29.71 -6.20 -31.45
C SER A 456 29.37 -5.00 -30.56
N SER A 457 29.34 -5.16 -29.23
CA SER A 457 29.04 -4.05 -28.29
C SER A 457 30.28 -3.36 -27.72
N ASP A 458 31.40 -3.34 -28.45
CA ASP A 458 32.57 -2.51 -28.11
C ASP A 458 32.63 -1.31 -29.07
N THR A 459 31.78 -0.31 -28.85
CA THR A 459 32.02 1.14 -29.01
C THR A 459 30.69 1.89 -28.99
N LEU A 460 30.43 2.63 -27.90
CA LEU A 460 29.94 4.01 -27.88
C LEU A 460 29.96 4.56 -26.45
#